data_AF-Q8HZJ9-F1
#
_entry.id   AF-Q8HZJ9-F1
#
_cell.length_a   1.000
_cell.length_b   1.000
_cell.length_c   1.000
_cell.angle_alpha   90.00
_cell.angle_beta   90.00
_cell.angle_gamma   90.00
#
_symmetry.space_group_name_H-M   'P 1'
#
loop_
_entity.id
_entity.type
_entity.pdbx_description
1 polymer ?
#
loop_
_entity_poly.entity_id
_entity_poly.type
_entity_poly.pdbx_seq_one_letter_code
_entity_poly.pdbx_strand_id
1 'polypeptide(L)'
;VECRDIVGNLTELESEDIQIEALLMRACEPIIQNFCRDVADNQIDSGDLMECLIQNKHQKDMNEKCAIGVTHFQLVQMKDFRFSYKFKMACKEDVLKLCPNIKKKVDVVICLSTTV
;
A
#
# COMPACT_ATOMS: atom_id res chain seq x y z
N VAL A 1 -0.85 -3.58 -26.23
CA VAL A 1 -0.60 -3.43 -24.78
C VAL A 1 -0.76 -4.80 -24.16
N GLU A 2 0.25 -5.30 -23.46
CA GLU A 2 0.22 -6.64 -22.87
C GLU A 2 -0.55 -6.64 -21.54
N CYS A 3 -1.25 -7.73 -21.22
CA CYS A 3 -2.04 -7.89 -20.00
C CYS A 3 -1.26 -7.53 -18.72
N ARG A 4 0.00 -7.98 -18.65
CA ARG A 4 0.92 -7.71 -17.53
C ARG A 4 1.08 -6.21 -17.25
N ASP A 5 1.20 -5.40 -18.29
CA ASP A 5 1.49 -3.98 -18.15
C ASP A 5 0.23 -3.21 -17.74
N ILE A 6 -0.95 -3.63 -18.22
CA ILE A 6 -2.24 -3.06 -17.78
C ILE A 6 -2.49 -3.36 -16.30
N VAL A 7 -2.34 -4.62 -15.89
CA VAL A 7 -2.52 -5.02 -14.49
C VAL A 7 -1.53 -4.29 -13.60
N GLY A 8 -0.26 -4.22 -13.99
CA GLY A 8 0.75 -3.51 -13.22
C GLY A 8 0.45 -2.02 -13.05
N ASN A 9 0.01 -1.35 -14.12
CA ASN A 9 -0.34 0.07 -14.05
C ASN A 9 -1.59 0.31 -13.20
N LEU A 10 -2.61 -0.56 -13.31
CA LEU A 10 -3.81 -0.46 -12.48
C LEU A 10 -3.46 -0.63 -10.99
N THR A 11 -2.67 -1.64 -10.64
CA THR A 11 -2.26 -1.88 -9.26
C THR A 11 -1.39 -0.74 -8.70
N GLU A 12 -0.54 -0.14 -9.54
CA GLU A 12 0.24 1.04 -9.14
C GLU A 12 -0.67 2.26 -8.87
N LEU A 13 -1.71 2.48 -9.69
CA LEU A 13 -2.71 3.52 -9.48
C LEU A 13 -3.57 3.27 -8.22
N GLU A 14 -4.02 2.03 -8.01
CA GLU A 14 -4.75 1.63 -6.79
C GLU A 14 -3.92 1.84 -5.51
N SER A 15 -2.59 1.77 -5.61
CA SER A 15 -1.71 2.04 -4.46
C SER A 15 -1.58 3.52 -4.12
N GLU A 16 -1.84 4.40 -5.08
CA GLU A 16 -1.86 5.86 -4.91
C GLU A 16 -3.23 6.35 -4.46
N ASP A 17 -4.31 5.69 -4.88
CA ASP A 17 -5.67 6.02 -4.47
C ASP A 17 -6.48 4.79 -4.03
N ILE A 18 -6.62 4.60 -2.72
CA ILE A 18 -7.35 3.48 -2.12
C ILE A 18 -8.86 3.62 -2.26
N GLN A 19 -9.38 4.81 -2.58
CA GLN A 19 -10.82 4.98 -2.83
C GLN A 19 -11.28 4.17 -4.04
N ILE A 20 -10.36 3.75 -4.90
CA ILE A 20 -10.60 2.82 -6.00
C ILE A 20 -11.06 1.44 -5.47
N GLU A 21 -10.64 1.03 -4.27
CA GLU A 21 -11.12 -0.16 -3.56
C GLU A 21 -12.33 0.14 -2.65
N ALA A 22 -13.42 0.68 -3.20
CA ALA A 22 -14.61 1.05 -2.44
C ALA A 22 -15.19 -0.07 -1.53
N LEU A 23 -15.01 -1.34 -1.92
CA LEU A 23 -15.42 -2.49 -1.12
C LEU A 23 -14.58 -2.64 0.16
N LEU A 24 -13.28 -2.40 0.07
CA LEU A 24 -12.38 -2.43 1.21
C LEU A 24 -12.71 -1.31 2.19
N MET A 25 -12.87 -0.10 1.67
CA MET A 25 -13.23 1.08 2.47
C MET A 25 -14.52 0.87 3.25
N ARG A 26 -15.55 0.34 2.58
CA ARG A 26 -16.82 0.01 3.23
C ARG A 26 -16.69 -1.08 4.30
N ALA A 27 -15.84 -2.08 4.08
CA ALA A 27 -15.58 -3.10 5.08
C ALA A 27 -14.83 -2.51 6.29
N CYS A 28 -13.96 -1.53 6.06
CA CYS A 28 -13.11 -0.92 7.08
C CYS A 28 -13.73 0.27 7.81
N GLU A 29 -14.93 0.69 7.44
CA GLU A 29 -15.65 1.83 8.02
C GLU A 29 -15.59 1.91 9.56
N PRO A 30 -15.82 0.82 10.33
CA PRO A 30 -15.76 0.90 11.80
C PRO A 30 -14.37 1.31 12.31
N ILE A 31 -13.31 0.81 11.69
CA ILE A 31 -11.94 1.16 12.07
C ILE A 31 -11.62 2.58 11.63
N ILE A 32 -12.08 2.98 10.44
CA ILE A 32 -11.88 4.32 9.94
C ILE A 32 -12.46 5.34 10.91
N GLN A 33 -13.71 5.17 11.32
CA GLN A 33 -14.39 6.11 12.21
C GLN A 33 -13.81 6.16 13.63
N ASN A 34 -13.35 5.03 14.16
CA ASN A 34 -12.89 4.95 15.54
C ASN A 34 -11.40 5.25 15.73
N PHE A 35 -10.56 4.97 14.72
CA PHE A 35 -9.10 5.01 14.85
C PHE A 35 -8.39 5.82 13.77
N CYS A 36 -8.98 5.99 12.59
CA CYS A 36 -8.34 6.65 11.45
C CYS A 36 -9.06 7.91 10.98
N ARG A 37 -9.97 8.45 11.80
CA ARG A 37 -10.87 9.53 11.39
C ARG A 37 -10.12 10.78 10.99
N ASP A 38 -9.10 11.16 11.76
CA ASP A 38 -8.26 12.32 11.43
C ASP A 38 -7.56 12.15 10.08
N VAL A 39 -7.16 10.93 9.73
CA VAL A 39 -6.52 10.66 8.43
C VAL A 39 -7.52 10.74 7.30
N ALA A 40 -8.73 10.21 7.51
CA ALA A 40 -9.81 10.23 6.52
C ALA A 40 -10.36 11.65 6.28
N ASP A 41 -10.58 12.43 7.34
CA ASP A 41 -11.19 13.77 7.28
C ASP A 41 -10.23 14.81 6.67
N ASN A 42 -8.93 14.67 6.90
CA ASN A 42 -7.93 15.61 6.39
C ASN A 42 -7.59 15.40 4.90
N GLN A 43 -8.27 14.47 4.19
CA GLN A 43 -7.96 14.08 2.80
C GLN A 43 -6.46 13.78 2.60
N ILE A 44 -5.82 13.30 3.65
CA ILE A 44 -4.41 12.94 3.60
C ILE A 44 -4.32 11.68 2.74
N ASP A 45 -3.34 11.68 1.82
CA ASP A 45 -2.93 10.60 0.92
C ASP A 45 -3.52 9.23 1.30
N SER A 46 -4.20 8.58 0.35
CA SER A 46 -4.75 7.23 0.51
C SER A 46 -3.76 6.22 1.11
N GLY A 47 -2.45 6.43 0.92
CA GLY A 47 -1.39 5.69 1.58
C GLY A 47 -1.39 5.81 3.12
N ASP A 48 -1.65 6.99 3.68
CA ASP A 48 -1.77 7.22 5.13
C ASP A 48 -2.96 6.50 5.74
N LEU A 49 -4.11 6.50 5.04
CA LEU A 49 -5.29 5.81 5.54
C LEU A 49 -5.07 4.31 5.62
N MET A 50 -4.49 3.72 4.57
CA MET A 50 -4.11 2.31 4.58
C MET A 50 -3.07 1.98 5.66
N GLU A 51 -2.09 2.86 5.88
CA GLU A 51 -1.13 2.70 6.98
C GLU A 51 -1.83 2.68 8.35
N CYS A 52 -2.81 3.55 8.57
CA CYS A 52 -3.61 3.54 9.78
C CYS A 52 -4.44 2.24 9.92
N LEU A 53 -5.04 1.74 8.82
CA LEU A 53 -5.76 0.46 8.82
C LEU A 53 -4.84 -0.72 9.17
N ILE A 54 -3.61 -0.73 8.65
CA ILE A 54 -2.58 -1.73 8.96
C ILE A 54 -2.22 -1.69 10.44
N GLN A 55 -1.98 -0.50 11.00
CA GLN A 55 -1.64 -0.32 12.41
C GLN A 55 -2.76 -0.78 13.35
N ASN A 56 -4.02 -0.67 12.91
CA ASN A 56 -5.21 -1.02 13.68
C ASN A 56 -5.83 -2.38 13.30
N LYS A 57 -5.13 -3.21 12.54
CA LYS A 57 -5.61 -4.52 12.04
C LYS A 57 -6.01 -5.52 13.12
N HIS A 58 -5.54 -5.33 14.35
CA HIS A 58 -5.82 -6.24 15.47
C HIS A 58 -6.79 -5.65 16.49
N GLN A 59 -7.41 -4.49 16.19
CA GLN A 59 -8.44 -3.92 17.04
C GLN A 59 -9.70 -4.80 17.05
N LYS A 60 -10.45 -4.77 18.14
CA LYS A 60 -11.70 -5.53 18.27
C LYS A 60 -12.76 -5.16 17.23
N ASP A 61 -12.75 -3.90 16.80
CA ASP A 61 -13.69 -3.39 15.79
C ASP A 61 -13.32 -3.82 14.36
N MET A 62 -12.15 -4.46 14.19
CA MET A 62 -11.68 -4.93 12.89
C MET A 62 -12.42 -6.23 12.53
N ASN A 63 -13.40 -6.12 11.64
CA ASN A 63 -14.08 -7.30 11.13
C ASN A 63 -13.19 -8.10 10.16
N GLU A 64 -13.55 -9.37 9.98
CA GLU A 64 -12.81 -10.31 9.13
C GLU A 64 -12.63 -9.80 7.68
N LYS A 65 -13.65 -9.16 7.10
CA LYS A 65 -13.58 -8.67 5.72
C LYS A 65 -12.54 -7.57 5.56
N CYS A 66 -12.51 -6.60 6.46
CA CYS A 66 -11.49 -5.55 6.44
C CYS A 66 -10.10 -6.15 6.74
N ALA A 67 -9.97 -7.03 7.74
CA ALA A 67 -8.70 -7.67 8.06
C ALA A 67 -8.11 -8.44 6.86
N ILE A 68 -8.93 -9.19 6.13
CA ILE A 68 -8.53 -9.91 4.92
C ILE A 68 -8.13 -8.93 3.83
N GLY A 69 -8.94 -7.90 3.57
CA GLY A 69 -8.64 -6.91 2.54
C GLY A 69 -7.36 -6.13 2.80
N VAL A 70 -7.14 -5.66 4.03
CA VAL A 70 -5.89 -5.03 4.46
C VAL A 70 -4.71 -5.99 4.28
N THR A 71 -4.87 -7.27 4.64
CA THR A 71 -3.84 -8.30 4.41
C THR A 71 -3.53 -8.48 2.93
N HIS A 72 -4.57 -8.55 2.09
CA HIS A 72 -4.43 -8.69 0.65
C HIS A 72 -3.64 -7.51 0.08
N PHE A 73 -4.01 -6.28 0.46
CA PHE A 73 -3.30 -5.07 0.05
C PHE A 73 -1.81 -5.14 0.47
N GLN A 74 -1.50 -5.51 1.72
CA GLN A 74 -0.11 -5.69 2.17
C GLN A 74 0.66 -6.71 1.32
N LEU A 75 0.03 -7.84 0.97
CA LEU A 75 0.67 -8.87 0.14
C LEU A 75 0.94 -8.38 -1.29
N VAL A 76 0.03 -7.60 -1.88
CA VAL A 76 0.19 -6.99 -3.20
C VAL A 76 1.35 -5.99 -3.18
N GLN A 77 1.41 -5.09 -2.19
CA GLN A 77 2.50 -4.11 -2.03
C GLN A 77 3.90 -4.76 -1.95
N MET A 78 3.99 -6.01 -1.48
CA MET A 78 5.27 -6.73 -1.38
C MET A 78 5.75 -7.30 -2.73
N LYS A 79 4.86 -7.46 -3.72
CA LYS A 79 5.19 -8.09 -5.01
C LYS A 79 6.06 -7.22 -5.89
N ASP A 80 5.84 -5.91 -5.88
CA ASP A 80 6.59 -4.92 -6.65
C ASP A 80 6.67 -3.64 -5.82
N PHE A 81 7.85 -3.05 -5.68
CA PHE A 81 8.04 -1.84 -4.88
C PHE A 81 7.21 -0.66 -5.39
N ARG A 82 6.85 -0.68 -6.68
CA ARG A 82 5.98 0.32 -7.30
C ARG A 82 4.55 0.26 -6.80
N PHE A 83 4.10 -0.89 -6.31
CA PHE A 83 2.76 -1.07 -5.75
C PHE A 83 2.63 -0.53 -4.33
N SER A 84 3.67 0.11 -3.80
CA SER A 84 3.65 0.76 -2.49
C SER A 84 3.99 2.23 -2.68
N TYR A 85 2.97 3.08 -2.85
CA TYR A 85 3.13 4.48 -3.28
C TYR A 85 4.19 5.24 -2.47
N LYS A 86 4.05 5.29 -1.14
CA LYS A 86 5.02 5.97 -0.26
C LYS A 86 6.45 5.43 -0.42
N PHE A 87 6.59 4.10 -0.49
CA PHE A 87 7.91 3.47 -0.64
C PHE A 87 8.52 3.79 -2.02
N LYS A 88 7.74 3.71 -3.08
CA LYS A 88 8.15 4.13 -4.43
C LYS A 88 8.58 5.58 -4.41
N MET A 89 7.77 6.49 -3.88
CA MET A 89 8.07 7.92 -3.89
C MET A 89 9.34 8.25 -3.10
N ALA A 90 9.58 7.59 -1.98
CA ALA A 90 10.78 7.77 -1.18
C ALA A 90 12.04 7.16 -1.80
N CYS A 91 11.95 5.95 -2.38
CA CYS A 91 13.12 5.16 -2.74
C CYS A 91 13.39 5.06 -4.25
N LYS A 92 12.49 5.51 -5.13
CA LYS A 92 12.58 5.26 -6.58
C LYS A 92 13.90 5.70 -7.19
N GLU A 93 14.41 6.88 -6.83
CA GLU A 93 15.67 7.36 -7.38
C GLU A 93 16.85 6.47 -6.98
N ASP A 94 16.93 6.09 -5.71
CA ASP A 94 17.99 5.24 -5.20
C ASP A 94 17.89 3.83 -5.79
N VAL A 95 16.69 3.31 -5.98
CA VAL A 95 16.48 2.03 -6.68
C VAL A 95 17.03 2.08 -8.10
N LEU A 96 16.74 3.15 -8.85
CA LEU A 96 17.22 3.29 -10.23
C LEU A 96 18.74 3.46 -10.31
N LYS A 97 19.36 4.11 -9.31
CA LYS A 97 20.80 4.38 -9.26
C LYS A 97 21.61 3.19 -8.73
N LEU A 98 21.12 2.53 -7.68
CA LEU A 98 21.89 1.59 -6.85
C LEU A 98 21.43 0.14 -7.01
N CYS A 99 20.16 -0.10 -7.39
CA CYS A 99 19.53 -1.42 -7.37
C CYS A 99 18.87 -1.78 -8.72
N PRO A 100 19.63 -1.79 -9.84
CA PRO A 100 19.07 -1.99 -11.16
C PRO A 100 18.42 -3.38 -11.30
N ASN A 101 17.32 -3.44 -12.05
CA ASN A 101 16.55 -4.67 -12.35
C ASN A 101 15.87 -5.36 -11.15
N ILE A 102 15.83 -4.72 -9.98
CA ILE A 102 15.06 -5.22 -8.83
C ILE A 102 13.63 -4.67 -8.87
N LYS A 103 12.65 -5.55 -8.68
CA LYS A 103 11.24 -5.16 -8.61
C LYS A 103 10.58 -5.51 -7.28
N LYS A 104 10.88 -6.66 -6.68
CA LYS A 104 10.23 -7.04 -5.41
C LYS A 104 10.65 -6.08 -4.31
N LYS A 105 9.68 -5.63 -3.52
CA LYS A 105 9.91 -4.66 -2.44
C LYS A 105 10.95 -5.16 -1.43
N VAL A 106 10.89 -6.43 -1.05
CA VAL A 106 11.85 -7.04 -0.11
C VAL A 106 13.29 -7.01 -0.63
N ASP A 107 13.48 -7.28 -1.91
CA ASP A 107 14.82 -7.28 -2.53
C ASP A 107 15.36 -5.86 -2.63
N VAL A 108 14.50 -4.86 -2.86
CA VAL A 108 14.86 -3.44 -2.80
C VAL A 108 15.32 -3.06 -1.39
N VAL A 109 14.59 -3.48 -0.35
CA VAL A 109 14.97 -3.19 1.04
C VAL A 109 16.35 -3.78 1.37
N ILE A 110 16.62 -5.02 0.96
CA ILE A 110 17.93 -5.66 1.16
C ILE A 110 19.03 -4.91 0.40
N CYS A 111 18.79 -4.51 -0.84
CA CYS A 111 19.76 -3.78 -1.64
C CYS A 111 20.08 -2.41 -1.02
N LEU A 112 19.06 -1.61 -0.73
CA LEU A 112 19.25 -0.26 -0.17
C LEU A 112 19.80 -0.29 1.26
N SER A 113 19.57 -1.35 2.04
CA SER A 113 20.14 -1.44 3.41
C SER A 113 21.61 -1.84 3.44
N THR A 114 22.17 -2.32 2.33
CA THR A 114 23.56 -2.81 2.23
C THR A 114 24.44 -1.95 1.33
N THR A 115 23.84 -1.01 0.59
CA THR A 115 24.53 -0.13 -0.36
C THR A 115 24.80 1.27 0.23
N VAL A 116 24.23 1.57 1.41
CA VAL A 116 24.46 2.82 2.17
C VAL A 116 25.57 2.64 3.18
#